data_AF-A0A940MDH0-F1
#
_entry.id   AF-A0A940MDH0-F1
#
_cell.length_a   1.000
_cell.length_b   1.000
_cell.length_c   1.000
_cell.angle_alpha   90.00
_cell.angle_beta   90.00
_cell.angle_gamma   90.00
#
_symmetry.space_group_name_H-M   'P 1'
#
loop_
_entity.id
_entity.type
_entity.pdbx_description
1 polymer ?
#
loop_
_entity_poly.entity_id
_entity_poly.type
_entity_poly.pdbx_seq_one_letter_code
_entity_poly.pdbx_strand_id
1 'polypeptide(L)'
;MKLSRPVSWFLLAFGAWSWFIWITFAKNLWQDGSGLAFDDAGHPTAYFWIHLLLAVASFLLGTAIGVIGFRGVRALKTPAGQRDEPSDAPAPERTGA
;
A
#
# COMPACT_ATOMS: atom_id res chain seq x y z
N MET A 1 18.82 -0.03 0.48
CA MET A 1 18.41 -0.80 -0.71
C MET A 1 17.20 -0.11 -1.33
N LYS A 2 17.18 0.18 -2.63
CA LYS A 2 16.00 0.78 -3.29
C LYS A 2 14.98 -0.34 -3.55
N LEU A 3 13.74 -0.16 -3.09
CA LEU A 3 12.65 -1.08 -3.44
C LEU A 3 12.41 -1.04 -4.95
N SER A 4 12.23 -2.19 -5.58
CA SER A 4 11.92 -2.25 -7.01
C SER A 4 10.53 -1.66 -7.30
N ARG A 5 10.31 -1.23 -8.54
CA ARG A 5 9.03 -0.62 -8.98
C ARG A 5 7.83 -1.53 -8.72
N PRO A 6 7.88 -2.83 -9.07
CA PRO A 6 6.77 -3.74 -8.82
C PRO A 6 6.49 -3.93 -7.33
N VAL A 7 7.54 -4.04 -6.50
CA VAL A 7 7.38 -4.26 -5.06
C VAL A 7 6.75 -3.04 -4.39
N SER A 8 7.12 -1.82 -4.79
CA SER A 8 6.52 -0.60 -4.23
C SER A 8 5.01 -0.52 -4.49
N TRP A 9 4.58 -0.88 -5.70
CA TRP A 9 3.16 -0.97 -6.05
C TRP A 9 2.45 -2.10 -5.31
N PHE A 10 3.11 -3.26 -5.19
CA PHE A 10 2.58 -4.38 -4.43
C PHE A 10 2.33 -4.00 -2.96
N LEU A 11 3.30 -3.36 -2.29
CA LEU A 11 3.13 -2.91 -0.90
C LEU A 11 2.00 -1.88 -0.74
N LEU A 12 1.88 -0.95 -1.70
CA LEU A 12 0.81 0.04 -1.69
C LEU A 12 -0.56 -0.64 -1.84
N ALA A 13 -0.71 -1.53 -2.82
CA ALA A 13 -1.95 -2.28 -3.06
C ALA A 13 -2.28 -3.18 -1.86
N PHE A 14 -1.27 -3.84 -1.28
CA PHE A 14 -1.43 -4.68 -0.10
C PHE A 14 -1.91 -3.88 1.11
N GLY A 15 -1.34 -2.70 1.36
CA GLY A 15 -1.81 -1.81 2.43
C GLY A 15 -3.27 -1.37 2.23
N ALA A 16 -3.64 -0.99 1.00
CA ALA A 16 -5.02 -0.61 0.67
C ALA A 16 -6.01 -1.78 0.81
N TRP A 17 -5.62 -2.97 0.36
CA TRP A 17 -6.40 -4.19 0.55
C TRP A 17 -6.55 -4.55 2.04
N SER A 18 -5.48 -4.40 2.80
CA SER A 18 -5.49 -4.64 4.25
C SER A 18 -6.51 -3.73 4.95
N TRP A 19 -6.60 -2.46 4.57
CA TRP A 19 -7.66 -1.57 5.08
C TRP A 19 -9.06 -2.11 4.80
N PHE A 20 -9.32 -2.57 3.57
CA PHE A 20 -10.62 -3.11 3.21
C PHE A 20 -11.02 -4.29 4.10
N ILE A 21 -10.09 -5.23 4.34
CA ILE A 21 -10.31 -6.38 5.23
C ILE A 21 -10.61 -5.92 6.66
N TRP A 22 -9.74 -5.10 7.25
CA TRP A 22 -9.85 -4.76 8.67
C TRP A 22 -11.03 -3.84 8.98
N ILE A 23 -11.37 -2.91 8.08
CA ILE A 23 -12.57 -2.07 8.23
C ILE A 23 -13.83 -2.93 8.14
N THR A 24 -13.89 -3.84 7.16
CA THR A 24 -15.04 -4.74 7.00
C THR A 24 -15.19 -5.68 8.20
N PHE A 25 -14.08 -6.23 8.68
CA PHE A 25 -14.05 -7.06 9.88
C PHE A 25 -14.50 -6.28 11.12
N ALA A 26 -14.00 -5.07 11.35
CA ALA A 26 -14.41 -4.24 12.49
C ALA A 26 -15.90 -3.89 12.45
N LYS A 27 -16.44 -3.60 11.26
CA LYS A 27 -17.89 -3.42 11.07
C LYS A 27 -18.66 -4.68 11.44
N ASN A 28 -18.24 -5.84 10.94
CA ASN A 28 -18.89 -7.11 11.28
C ASN A 28 -18.78 -7.47 12.75
N LEU A 29 -17.65 -7.17 13.40
CA LEU A 29 -17.45 -7.35 14.83
C LEU A 29 -18.43 -6.48 15.63
N TRP A 30 -18.62 -5.23 15.22
CA TRP A 30 -19.57 -4.32 15.87
C TRP A 30 -21.03 -4.69 15.62
N GLN A 31 -21.35 -5.28 14.46
CA GLN A 31 -22.68 -5.81 14.15
C GLN A 31 -22.92 -7.20 14.72
N ASP A 32 -21.99 -7.71 15.54
CA ASP A 32 -22.03 -9.05 16.11
C ASP A 32 -22.25 -10.17 15.08
N GLY A 33 -21.56 -10.09 13.94
CA GLY A 33 -21.73 -11.05 12.85
C GLY A 33 -21.41 -12.51 13.23
N SER A 34 -20.72 -12.75 14.35
CA SER A 34 -20.44 -14.08 14.90
C SER A 34 -21.37 -14.50 16.05
N GLY A 35 -22.14 -13.57 16.64
CA GLY A 35 -22.94 -13.83 17.85
C GLY A 35 -22.11 -13.98 19.13
N LEU A 36 -20.86 -13.53 19.13
CA LEU A 36 -19.90 -13.67 20.24
C LEU A 36 -19.38 -12.33 20.76
N ALA A 37 -19.65 -11.24 20.05
CA ALA A 37 -19.11 -9.92 20.39
C ALA A 37 -19.79 -9.33 21.62
N PHE A 38 -21.07 -9.61 21.81
CA PHE A 38 -21.86 -9.12 22.93
C PHE A 38 -22.55 -10.27 23.65
N ASP A 39 -22.73 -10.14 24.96
CA ASP A 39 -23.54 -11.08 25.73
C ASP A 39 -25.05 -10.73 25.67
N ASP A 40 -25.89 -11.52 26.31
CA ASP A 40 -27.35 -11.32 26.34
C ASP A 40 -27.77 -9.96 26.95
N ALA A 41 -26.90 -9.34 27.75
CA ALA A 41 -27.11 -8.01 28.33
C ALA A 41 -26.57 -6.88 27.42
N GLY A 42 -25.95 -7.22 26.29
CA GLY A 42 -25.35 -6.28 25.34
C GLY A 42 -23.95 -5.78 25.75
N HIS A 43 -23.29 -6.42 26.71
CA HIS A 43 -21.95 -6.03 27.15
C HIS A 43 -20.89 -6.64 26.23
N PRO A 44 -19.82 -5.90 25.89
CA PRO A 44 -18.75 -6.41 25.05
C PRO A 44 -17.97 -7.52 25.76
N THR A 45 -17.83 -8.66 25.09
CA THR A 45 -17.13 -9.83 25.64
C THR A 45 -15.61 -9.73 25.49
N ALA A 46 -14.87 -10.65 26.10
CA ALA A 46 -13.42 -10.78 25.86
C ALA A 46 -13.10 -11.05 24.37
N TYR A 47 -13.96 -11.80 23.67
CA TYR A 47 -13.83 -12.05 22.24
C TYR A 47 -13.83 -10.73 21.46
N PHE A 48 -14.75 -9.82 21.76
CA PHE A 48 -14.81 -8.50 21.15
C PHE A 48 -13.51 -7.73 21.34
N TRP A 49 -13.02 -7.63 22.58
CA TRP A 49 -11.82 -6.83 22.87
C TRP A 49 -10.56 -7.39 22.23
N ILE A 50 -10.38 -8.71 22.25
CA ILE A 50 -9.23 -9.37 21.61
C ILE A 50 -9.25 -9.10 20.10
N HIS A 51 -10.39 -9.31 19.45
CA HIS A 51 -10.49 -9.14 18.01
C HIS A 51 -10.42 -7.68 17.58
N LEU A 52 -10.99 -6.76 18.37
CA LEU A 52 -10.88 -5.33 18.11
C LEU A 52 -9.41 -4.87 18.21
N LEU A 53 -8.69 -5.30 19.26
CA LEU A 53 -7.27 -4.99 19.40
C LEU A 53 -6.45 -5.53 18.23
N LEU A 54 -6.67 -6.80 17.85
CA LEU A 54 -6.00 -7.43 16.71
C LEU A 54 -6.31 -6.71 15.40
N ALA A 55 -7.57 -6.32 15.18
CA ALA A 55 -7.98 -5.59 13.99
C ALA A 55 -7.32 -4.21 13.92
N VAL A 56 -7.29 -3.46 15.03
CA VAL A 56 -6.65 -2.14 15.10
C VAL A 56 -5.13 -2.26 14.88
N ALA A 57 -4.46 -3.18 15.57
CA ALA A 57 -3.03 -3.40 15.41
C ALA A 57 -2.68 -3.77 13.96
N SER A 58 -3.46 -4.69 13.37
CA SER A 58 -3.23 -5.15 11.99
C SER A 58 -3.55 -4.06 10.97
N PHE A 59 -4.55 -3.21 11.21
CA PHE A 59 -4.84 -2.04 10.39
C PHE A 59 -3.67 -1.05 10.40
N LEU A 60 -3.07 -0.79 11.56
CA LEU A 60 -1.90 0.08 11.69
C LEU A 60 -0.68 -0.50 10.95
N LEU A 61 -0.45 -1.81 11.07
CA LEU A 61 0.61 -2.50 10.32
C LEU A 61 0.40 -2.40 8.80
N GLY A 62 -0.83 -2.66 8.32
CA GLY A 62 -1.21 -2.49 6.92
C GLY A 62 -1.01 -1.05 6.44
N THR A 63 -1.34 -0.06 7.27
CA THR A 63 -1.10 1.36 7.01
C THR A 63 0.39 1.66 6.85
N ALA A 64 1.23 1.18 7.78
CA ALA A 64 2.67 1.38 7.73
C ALA A 64 3.27 0.79 6.43
N ILE A 65 2.84 -0.42 6.05
CA ILE A 65 3.24 -1.07 4.79
C ILE A 65 2.80 -0.23 3.59
N GLY A 66 1.55 0.23 3.57
CA GLY A 66 1.02 1.09 2.50
C GLY A 66 1.81 2.39 2.37
N VAL A 67 2.19 3.03 3.48
CA VAL A 67 3.04 4.23 3.50
C VAL A 67 4.43 3.95 2.91
N ILE A 68 5.04 2.82 3.26
CA ILE A 68 6.33 2.40 2.68
C ILE A 68 6.20 2.22 1.15
N GLY A 69 5.15 1.53 0.69
CA GLY A 69 4.84 1.37 -0.73
C GLY A 69 4.62 2.70 -1.44
N PHE A 70 3.83 3.60 -0.85
CA PHE A 70 3.57 4.95 -1.38
C PHE A 70 4.85 5.78 -1.54
N ARG A 71 5.73 5.75 -0.53
CA ARG A 71 7.04 6.41 -0.60
C ARG A 71 7.90 5.83 -1.72
N GLY A 72 7.88 4.51 -1.89
CA GLY A 72 8.54 3.82 -3.01
C GLY A 72 8.01 4.30 -4.36
N VAL A 73 6.69 4.34 -4.54
CA VAL A 73 6.05 4.83 -5.77
C VAL A 73 6.39 6.30 -6.05
N ARG A 74 6.39 7.18 -5.02
CA ARG A 74 6.76 8.59 -5.18
C ARG A 74 8.22 8.79 -5.58
N ALA A 75 9.15 8.00 -5.01
CA ALA A 75 10.57 8.07 -5.37
C ALA A 75 10.83 7.69 -6.84
N LEU A 76 9.94 6.91 -7.46
CA LEU A 76 9.99 6.56 -8.88
C LEU A 76 9.43 7.63 -9.81
N LYS A 77 8.66 8.59 -9.26
CA LYS A 77 8.07 9.70 -10.03
C LYS A 77 9.01 10.90 -10.14
N THR A 78 10.14 10.94 -9.41
CA THR A 78 11.18 11.95 -9.66
C THR A 78 11.77 11.66 -11.05
N PRO A 79 11.52 12.51 -12.05
CA PRO A 79 12.05 12.29 -13.39
C PRO A 79 13.57 12.39 -13.28
N ALA A 80 14.27 11.39 -13.83
CA ALA A 80 15.56 11.67 -14.40
C ALA A 80 15.31 12.76 -15.45
N GLY A 81 15.64 14.00 -15.11
CA GLY A 81 15.90 15.07 -16.07
C GLY A 81 17.17 14.79 -16.87
N GLN A 82 17.39 13.53 -17.26
CA GLN A 82 18.30 13.15 -18.32
C GLN A 82 17.53 13.44 -19.60
N ARG A 83 17.54 14.73 -19.96
CA ARG A 83 17.47 15.13 -21.35
C ARG A 83 18.71 14.50 -22.00
N ASP A 84 18.58 13.27 -22.46
CA ASP A 84 19.39 12.86 -23.60
C ASP A 84 18.87 13.74 -24.74
N GLU A 85 19.58 14.84 -24.95
CA GLU A 85 19.42 15.64 -26.16
C GLU A 85 19.43 14.67 -27.34
N PRO A 86 18.43 14.74 -28.23
CA PRO A 86 18.62 14.21 -29.56
C PRO A 86 19.75 15.03 -30.17
N SER A 87 20.96 14.46 -30.25
CA SER A 87 21.98 14.92 -31.18
C SER A 87 21.47 14.64 -32.58
N ASP A 88 20.48 15.44 -33.01
CA ASP A 88 20.05 15.49 -34.38
C ASP A 88 21.20 16.07 -35.23
N ALA A 89 21.41 15.43 -36.38
CA ALA A 89 22.05 15.92 -37.60
C ALA A 89 23.51 15.46 -37.87
N PRO A 90 23.91 15.31 -39.16
CA PRO A 90 24.06 14.00 -39.79
C PRO A 90 25.50 13.75 -40.31
N ALA A 91 25.89 12.49 -40.52
CA ALA A 91 26.92 12.14 -41.52
C ALA A 91 26.24 12.07 -42.91
N PRO A 92 26.90 12.28 -44.08
CA PRO A 92 28.34 12.46 -44.37
C PRO A 92 28.66 13.57 -45.42
N GLU A 93 29.94 13.90 -45.66
CA GLU A 93 30.37 14.37 -47.00
C GLU A 93 31.67 13.67 -47.41
N ARG A 94 31.60 12.95 -48.54
CA ARG A 94 32.76 12.42 -49.26
C ARG A 94 33.38 13.56 -50.06
N THR A 95 34.62 13.91 -49.76
CA THR A 95 35.57 14.60 -50.65
C THR A 95 36.91 13.89 -50.37
N GLY A 96 37.61 13.25 -51.30
CA GLY A 96 37.82 13.51 -52.71
C GLY A 96 39.33 13.74 -52.88
N ALA A 97 40.00 12.85 -53.62
CA ALA A 97 41.42 12.80 -54.01
C ALA A 97 42.42 12.17 -53.03
#